data_AF-A0AA39HN18-F1
#
_entry.id   AF-A0AA39HN18-F1
#
_cell.length_a   1.000
_cell.length_b   1.000
_cell.length_c   1.000
_cell.angle_alpha   90.00
_cell.angle_beta   90.00
_cell.angle_gamma   90.00
#
_symmetry.space_group_name_H-M   'P 1'
#
loop_
_entity.id
_entity.type
_entity.pdbx_description
1 polymer ?
#
loop_
_entity_poly.entity_id
_entity_poly.type
_entity_poly.pdbx_seq_one_letter_code
_entity_poly.pdbx_strand_id
1 'polypeptide(L)'
;MFAKLLLKPPPWTHCALYPEYMAELRLSCRGNRGFYNMIFEIVYGRGFMSFHDDSPGKVQFYECDSQSQKKWRSYMNMDHLEVITRIQNANPDLSAASTIILTPYLYQRMFLDSYCELPVYTIDAFL
;
A
#
# COMPACT_ATOMS: atom_id res chain seq x y z
N MET A 1 -33.38 -23.77 4.61
CA MET A 1 -34.06 -23.14 3.45
C MET A 1 -34.09 -21.64 3.73
N PHE A 2 -33.15 -20.88 3.17
CA PHE A 2 -33.08 -19.41 3.35
C PHE A 2 -33.44 -18.71 2.03
N ALA A 3 -34.17 -17.62 2.17
CA ALA A 3 -35.00 -17.00 1.15
C ALA A 3 -34.23 -16.11 0.15
N LYS A 4 -34.77 -16.11 -1.08
CA LYS A 4 -34.82 -15.04 -2.10
C LYS A 4 -34.12 -13.71 -1.78
N LEU A 5 -33.28 -13.25 -2.71
CA LEU A 5 -33.32 -11.86 -3.18
C LEU A 5 -32.76 -11.74 -4.61
N LEU A 6 -33.68 -11.65 -5.57
CA LEU A 6 -33.44 -11.13 -6.90
C LEU A 6 -33.27 -9.61 -6.79
N LEU A 7 -32.08 -9.11 -7.07
CA LEU A 7 -31.88 -7.72 -7.48
C LEU A 7 -31.06 -7.74 -8.76
N LYS A 8 -31.70 -7.39 -9.88
CA LYS A 8 -30.95 -7.04 -11.08
C LYS A 8 -30.14 -5.76 -10.77
N PRO A 9 -28.83 -5.73 -11.07
CA PRO A 9 -28.05 -4.52 -10.88
C PRO A 9 -28.53 -3.40 -11.84
N PRO A 10 -28.32 -2.12 -11.47
CA PRO A 10 -28.73 -1.00 -12.30
C PRO A 10 -27.89 -0.91 -13.60
N PRO A 11 -28.47 -0.35 -14.68
CA PRO A 11 -27.99 -0.46 -16.07
C PRO A 11 -26.69 0.27 -16.39
N TRP A 12 -26.02 0.90 -15.41
CA TRP A 12 -24.73 1.57 -15.60
C TRP A 12 -23.53 0.75 -15.12
N THR A 13 -23.72 -0.52 -14.74
CA THR A 13 -22.61 -1.43 -14.38
C THR A 13 -21.96 -2.12 -15.60
N HIS A 14 -22.19 -1.62 -16.81
CA HIS A 14 -21.57 -2.14 -18.04
C HIS A 14 -20.11 -1.67 -18.20
N CYS A 15 -19.25 -2.20 -17.34
CA CYS A 15 -17.88 -2.59 -17.67
C CYS A 15 -17.36 -3.59 -16.61
N ALA A 16 -18.20 -4.56 -16.22
CA ALA A 16 -17.74 -5.66 -15.38
C ALA A 16 -16.92 -6.63 -16.24
N LEU A 17 -15.60 -6.48 -16.21
CA LEU A 17 -14.61 -7.46 -16.69
C LEU A 17 -14.62 -8.78 -15.90
N TYR A 18 -15.58 -8.96 -14.99
CA TYR A 18 -15.65 -10.07 -14.05
C TYR A 18 -16.95 -10.85 -14.22
N PRO A 19 -16.89 -12.19 -14.37
CA PRO A 19 -18.07 -13.02 -14.57
C PRO A 19 -19.02 -12.93 -13.37
N GLU A 20 -20.32 -13.13 -13.64
CA GLU A 20 -21.46 -13.01 -12.70
C GLU A 20 -21.39 -13.89 -11.42
N TYR A 21 -20.33 -14.68 -11.27
CA TYR A 21 -20.11 -15.63 -10.19
C TYR A 21 -18.81 -15.38 -9.41
N MET A 22 -18.32 -14.14 -9.37
CA MET A 22 -17.15 -13.82 -8.58
C MET A 22 -17.50 -13.80 -7.08
N ALA A 23 -16.99 -14.78 -6.34
CA ALA A 23 -17.03 -14.74 -4.88
C ALA A 23 -15.99 -13.72 -4.39
N GLU A 24 -16.45 -12.62 -3.82
CA GLU A 24 -15.59 -11.57 -3.26
C GLU A 24 -15.23 -11.88 -1.81
N LEU A 25 -13.94 -11.90 -1.49
CA LEU A 25 -13.46 -12.01 -0.11
C LEU A 25 -13.59 -10.64 0.57
N ARG A 26 -14.36 -10.58 1.67
CA ARG A 26 -14.65 -9.35 2.43
C ARG A 26 -13.97 -9.31 3.81
N LEU A 27 -12.95 -10.15 4.00
CA LEU A 27 -12.15 -10.18 5.20
C LEU A 27 -10.68 -10.00 4.84
N SER A 28 -10.07 -8.96 5.37
CA SER A 28 -8.62 -8.76 5.32
C SER A 28 -7.99 -9.38 6.57
N CYS A 29 -7.32 -10.52 6.37
CA CYS A 29 -6.52 -11.16 7.42
C CYS A 29 -5.12 -10.54 7.56
N ARG A 30 -4.74 -9.65 6.62
CA ARG A 30 -3.46 -8.93 6.63
C ARG A 30 -3.74 -7.44 6.69
N GLY A 31 -2.92 -6.73 7.45
CA GLY A 31 -3.02 -5.28 7.57
C GLY A 31 -4.01 -4.83 8.62
N ASN A 32 -3.68 -3.68 9.19
CA ASN A 32 -4.41 -3.05 10.27
C ASN A 32 -5.55 -2.16 9.74
N ARG A 33 -6.74 -2.20 10.37
CA ARG A 33 -7.88 -1.36 9.97
C ARG A 33 -7.55 0.13 9.92
N GLY A 34 -6.85 0.67 10.93
CA GLY A 34 -6.52 2.08 11.01
C GLY A 34 -5.70 2.60 9.82
N PHE A 35 -4.91 1.73 9.18
CA PHE A 35 -4.16 2.08 7.96
C PHE A 35 -4.96 1.79 6.69
N TYR A 36 -5.48 0.57 6.58
CA TYR A 36 -6.03 0.08 5.32
C TYR A 36 -7.47 0.52 5.08
N ASN A 37 -8.28 0.79 6.12
CA ASN A 37 -9.70 1.09 5.95
C ASN A 37 -9.92 2.27 5.01
N MET A 38 -9.15 3.35 5.14
CA MET A 38 -9.24 4.50 4.23
C MET A 38 -9.04 4.10 2.76
N ILE A 39 -8.03 3.27 2.47
CA ILE A 39 -7.73 2.81 1.10
C ILE A 39 -8.88 1.93 0.58
N PHE A 40 -9.35 0.99 1.39
CA PHE A 40 -10.44 0.09 0.99
C PHE A 40 -11.76 0.84 0.78
N GLU A 41 -12.06 1.86 1.60
CA GLU A 41 -13.26 2.67 1.43
C GLU A 41 -13.22 3.49 0.12
N ILE A 42 -12.05 4.01 -0.27
CA ILE A 42 -11.87 4.75 -1.52
C ILE A 42 -12.04 3.83 -2.74
N VAL A 43 -11.46 2.63 -2.69
CA VAL A 43 -11.41 1.72 -3.85
C VAL A 43 -12.67 0.87 -3.99
N TYR A 44 -13.19 0.35 -2.89
CA TYR A 44 -14.29 -0.63 -2.87
C TYR A 44 -15.58 -0.10 -2.23
N GLY A 45 -15.56 1.11 -1.66
CA GLY A 45 -16.70 1.71 -1.01
C GLY A 45 -16.74 1.47 0.51
N ARG A 46 -17.53 2.30 1.19
CA ARG A 46 -17.61 2.32 2.66
C ARG A 46 -18.15 1.01 3.23
N GLY A 47 -17.47 0.47 4.24
CA GLY A 47 -17.90 -0.75 4.93
C GLY A 47 -17.77 -2.04 4.11
N PHE A 48 -17.04 -1.99 2.99
CA PHE A 48 -16.85 -3.14 2.11
C PHE A 48 -15.99 -4.25 2.74
N MET A 49 -14.93 -3.87 3.46
CA MET A 49 -13.92 -4.79 4.00
C MET A 49 -14.00 -4.87 5.52
N SER A 50 -13.99 -6.09 6.07
CA SER A 50 -13.77 -6.35 7.49
C SER A 50 -12.29 -6.64 7.75
N PHE A 51 -11.78 -6.32 8.93
CA PHE A 51 -10.37 -6.52 9.28
C PHE A 51 -10.25 -7.48 10.46
N HIS A 52 -9.27 -8.37 10.40
CA HIS A 52 -8.92 -9.22 11.54
C HIS A 52 -8.24 -8.41 12.66
N ASP A 53 -7.42 -7.42 12.31
CA ASP A 53 -6.75 -6.52 13.26
C ASP A 53 -7.43 -5.15 13.29
N ASP A 54 -8.10 -4.85 14.41
CA ASP A 54 -8.81 -3.59 14.68
C ASP A 54 -8.00 -2.60 15.52
N SER A 55 -6.70 -2.83 15.70
CA SER A 55 -5.85 -1.90 16.45
C SER A 55 -5.70 -0.56 15.71
N PRO A 56 -5.42 0.56 16.42
CA PRO A 56 -5.19 1.84 15.76
C PRO A 56 -3.85 1.84 15.03
N GLY A 57 -3.88 1.82 13.70
CA GLY A 57 -2.71 2.04 12.85
C GLY A 57 -2.16 3.47 13.01
N LYS A 58 -0.84 3.62 12.99
CA LYS A 58 -0.17 4.93 12.99
C LYS A 58 0.52 5.15 11.66
N VAL A 59 0.27 6.31 11.06
CA VAL A 59 0.99 6.79 9.87
C VAL A 59 1.71 8.06 10.24
N GLN A 60 2.97 8.15 9.86
CA GLN A 60 3.77 9.35 10.01
C GLN A 60 4.19 9.83 8.63
N PHE A 61 4.04 11.13 8.40
CA PHE A 61 4.48 11.78 7.17
C PHE A 61 5.75 12.55 7.49
N TYR A 62 6.75 12.38 6.63
CA TYR A 62 8.01 13.08 6.74
C TYR A 62 8.15 13.97 5.52
N GLU A 63 8.37 15.26 5.76
CA GLU A 63 8.60 16.24 4.71
C GLU A 63 10.03 16.11 4.18
N CYS A 64 10.19 16.33 2.87
CA CYS A 64 11.47 16.34 2.18
C CYS A 64 11.52 17.62 1.35
N ASP A 65 12.53 18.44 1.60
CA ASP A 65 12.60 19.80 1.06
C ASP A 65 13.23 19.85 -0.33
N SER A 66 14.11 18.90 -0.66
CA SER A 66 14.78 18.88 -1.94
C SER A 66 13.87 18.41 -3.08
N GLN A 67 14.09 19.01 -4.24
CA GLN A 67 13.42 18.60 -5.46
C GLN A 67 13.93 17.24 -5.94
N SER A 68 13.00 16.42 -6.43
CA SER A 68 13.33 15.17 -7.09
C SER A 68 14.22 15.42 -8.31
N GLN A 69 15.29 14.64 -8.43
CA GLN A 69 16.16 14.65 -9.61
C GLN A 69 15.68 13.63 -10.63
N LYS A 70 15.54 14.06 -11.88
CA LYS A 70 15.23 13.15 -13.00
C LYS A 70 16.51 12.48 -13.50
N LYS A 71 16.48 11.14 -13.59
CA LYS A 71 17.54 10.32 -14.19
C LYS A 71 16.90 9.45 -15.26
N TRP A 72 17.22 9.73 -16.52
CA TRP A 72 16.60 9.08 -17.69
C TRP A 72 15.05 9.24 -17.68
N ARG A 73 14.33 8.14 -17.49
CA ARG A 73 12.86 8.07 -17.43
C ARG A 73 12.33 7.85 -16.01
N SER A 74 13.18 8.03 -14.99
CA SER A 74 12.85 7.79 -13.59
C SER A 74 13.28 8.95 -12.72
N TYR A 75 12.87 8.92 -11.47
CA TYR A 75 13.10 10.00 -10.50
C TYR A 75 13.76 9.44 -9.25
N MET A 76 14.51 10.29 -8.57
CA MET A 76 15.06 10.02 -7.25
C MET A 76 15.02 11.26 -6.37
N ASN A 77 14.97 11.05 -5.06
CA ASN A 77 15.15 12.07 -4.04
C ASN A 77 16.20 11.57 -3.04
N MET A 78 17.24 12.38 -2.82
CA MET A 78 18.35 12.06 -1.92
C MET A 78 17.93 12.18 -0.45
N ASP A 79 17.05 13.13 -0.11
CA ASP A 79 16.62 13.38 1.28
C ASP A 79 15.90 12.18 1.89
N HIS A 80 15.28 11.35 1.04
CA HIS A 80 14.65 10.11 1.48
C HIS A 80 15.63 9.21 2.22
N LEU A 81 16.92 9.18 1.85
CA LEU A 81 17.91 8.37 2.56
C LEU A 81 18.09 8.86 4.00
N GLU A 82 18.16 10.18 4.20
CA GLU A 82 18.28 10.77 5.53
C GLU A 82 17.03 10.49 6.38
N VAL A 83 15.85 10.66 5.80
CA VAL A 83 14.57 10.35 6.47
C VAL A 83 14.50 8.87 6.87
N ILE A 84 14.83 7.95 5.96
CA ILE A 84 14.85 6.51 6.23
C ILE A 84 15.83 6.20 7.37
N THR A 85 17.03 6.78 7.33
CA THR A 85 18.03 6.61 8.39
C THR A 85 17.51 7.09 9.75
N ARG A 86 16.83 8.25 9.80
CA ARG A 86 16.19 8.75 11.02
C ARG A 86 15.11 7.80 11.54
N ILE A 87 14.29 7.22 10.66
CA ILE A 87 13.26 6.24 11.02
C ILE A 87 13.91 4.98 11.60
N GLN A 88 14.94 4.44 10.96
CA GLN A 88 15.65 3.26 11.43
C GLN A 88 16.29 3.50 12.81
N ASN A 89 16.92 4.67 13.01
CA ASN A 89 17.52 5.03 14.30
C ASN A 89 16.47 5.19 15.42
N ALA A 90 15.29 5.72 15.09
CA ALA A 90 14.20 5.85 16.05
C ALA A 90 13.50 4.52 16.37
N ASN A 91 13.68 3.50 15.54
CA ASN A 91 13.03 2.20 15.65
C ASN A 91 14.05 1.07 15.45
N PRO A 92 14.93 0.82 16.45
CA PRO A 92 16.00 -0.16 16.34
C PRO A 92 15.49 -1.61 16.16
N ASP A 93 14.22 -1.86 16.44
CA ASP A 93 13.57 -3.17 16.28
C ASP A 93 13.18 -3.45 14.82
N LEU A 94 13.28 -2.47 13.91
CA LEU A 94 13.04 -2.68 12.49
C LEU A 94 14.10 -3.63 11.93
N SER A 95 13.64 -4.75 11.38
CA SER A 95 14.50 -5.74 10.75
C SER A 95 14.12 -5.95 9.29
N ALA A 96 15.09 -6.39 8.49
CA ALA A 96 14.87 -6.80 7.10
C ALA A 96 13.88 -7.98 6.96
N ALA A 97 13.59 -8.71 8.04
CA ALA A 97 12.63 -9.80 8.05
C ALA A 97 11.16 -9.33 8.11
N SER A 98 10.90 -8.13 8.65
CA SER A 98 9.55 -7.62 8.89
C SER A 98 9.27 -6.28 8.19
N THR A 99 10.29 -5.64 7.63
CA THR A 99 10.21 -4.27 7.11
C THR A 99 10.79 -4.21 5.72
N ILE A 100 10.09 -3.51 4.83
CA ILE A 100 10.52 -3.24 3.46
C ILE A 100 10.32 -1.78 3.12
N ILE A 101 11.04 -1.28 2.13
CA ILE A 101 10.84 0.04 1.56
C ILE A 101 10.20 -0.12 0.18
N LEU A 102 9.09 0.57 -0.04
CA LEU A 102 8.39 0.60 -1.33
C LEU A 102 8.59 1.96 -2.01
N THR A 103 8.89 1.95 -3.30
CA THR A 103 9.02 3.17 -4.10
C THR A 103 8.39 3.01 -5.49
N PRO A 104 7.76 4.04 -6.07
CA PRO A 104 7.22 3.96 -7.42
C PRO A 104 8.29 4.05 -8.52
N TYR A 105 9.52 4.46 -8.19
CA TYR A 105 10.56 4.75 -9.19
C TYR A 105 11.71 3.75 -9.14
N LEU A 106 12.02 3.15 -10.30
CA LEU A 106 13.13 2.20 -10.43
C LEU A 106 14.48 2.80 -10.01
N TYR A 107 14.77 4.06 -10.37
CA TYR A 107 16.05 4.67 -10.03
C TYR A 107 16.16 5.00 -8.54
N GLN A 108 15.05 5.40 -7.90
CA GLN A 108 14.99 5.51 -6.44
C GLN A 108 15.26 4.16 -5.77
N ARG A 109 14.68 3.06 -6.28
CA ARG A 109 14.92 1.71 -5.77
C ARG A 109 16.42 1.40 -5.80
N MET A 110 17.05 1.51 -6.96
CA MET A 110 18.48 1.21 -7.12
C MET A 110 19.37 2.08 -6.22
N PHE A 111 19.01 3.35 -6.07
CA PHE A 111 19.69 4.26 -5.17
C PHE A 111 19.59 3.76 -3.73
N LEU A 112 18.38 3.58 -3.19
CA LEU A 112 18.19 3.16 -1.80
C LEU A 112 18.77 1.77 -1.52
N ASP A 113 18.68 0.83 -2.46
CA ASP A 113 19.26 -0.52 -2.37
C ASP A 113 20.79 -0.51 -2.19
N SER A 114 21.45 0.59 -2.61
CA SER A 114 22.91 0.75 -2.43
C SER A 114 23.30 1.29 -1.04
N TYR A 115 22.36 1.84 -0.27
CA TYR A 115 22.63 2.57 0.97
C TYR A 115 21.82 2.12 2.18
N CYS A 116 20.67 1.48 1.98
CA CYS A 116 19.79 1.00 3.03
C CYS A 116 19.98 -0.51 3.24
N GLU A 117 19.96 -0.95 4.49
CA GLU A 117 20.00 -2.38 4.83
C GLU A 117 18.64 -3.07 4.64
N LEU A 118 17.55 -2.30 4.59
CA LEU A 118 16.21 -2.83 4.40
C LEU A 118 15.96 -3.17 2.92
N PRO A 119 15.25 -4.28 2.62
CA PRO A 119 14.88 -4.63 1.26
C PRO A 119 14.06 -3.52 0.59
N VAL A 120 14.44 -3.14 -0.64
CA VAL A 120 13.76 -2.09 -1.41
C VAL A 120 13.12 -2.66 -2.67
N TYR A 121 11.81 -2.47 -2.82
CA TYR A 121 11.06 -2.94 -3.99
C TYR A 121 10.35 -1.78 -4.70
N THR A 122 10.13 -1.95 -6.01
CA THR A 122 9.12 -1.14 -6.70
C THR A 122 7.72 -1.63 -6.31
N ILE A 123 6.72 -0.75 -6.29
CA ILE A 123 5.32 -1.11 -5.98
C ILE A 123 4.86 -2.30 -6.84
N ASP A 124 5.10 -2.22 -8.16
CA ASP A 124 4.70 -3.26 -9.11
C ASP A 124 5.40 -4.61 -8.90
N ALA A 125 6.56 -4.63 -8.23
CA ALA A 125 7.29 -5.88 -7.98
C ALA A 125 6.84 -6.58 -6.69
N PHE A 126 6.00 -5.91 -5.88
CA PHE A 126 5.51 -6.42 -4.61
C PHE A 126 4.04 -6.90 -4.67
N LEU A 127 3.31 -6.49 -5.72
CA LEU A 127 1.92 -6.85 -5.97
C LEU A 127 1.83 -8.11 -6.85
#